data_AF-A0A059C8X0-F1
#
_entry.id   AF-A0A059C8X0-F1
#
_cell.length_a   1.000
_cell.length_b   1.000
_cell.length_c   1.000
_cell.angle_alpha   90.00
_cell.angle_beta   90.00
_cell.angle_gamma   90.00
#
_symmetry.space_group_name_H-M   'P 1'
#
loop_
_entity.id
_entity.type
_entity.pdbx_description
1 polymer ?
#
loop_
_entity_poly.entity_id
_entity_poly.type
_entity_poly.pdbx_seq_one_letter_code
_entity_poly.pdbx_strand_id
1 'polypeptide(L)'
;GKSSSTKTVIIAVATSASAVLVIGVVILLIMKRKRKQPRQRVEGEVEDEISTGESLQFDFGTIRAATDNFSDSKKLGQGGFGA
;
A
#
# COMPACT_ATOMS: atom_id res chain seq x y z
N GLY A 1 -2.57 -21.35 52.58
CA GLY A 1 -2.56 -19.87 52.56
C GLY A 1 -1.71 -19.30 51.43
N LYS A 2 -0.39 -19.52 51.42
CA LYS A 2 0.57 -18.72 50.64
C LYS A 2 0.81 -19.16 49.19
N SER A 3 0.49 -20.41 48.82
CA SER A 3 0.73 -20.97 47.47
C SER A 3 -0.34 -20.64 46.44
N SER A 4 -1.58 -20.34 46.84
CA SER A 4 -2.66 -19.94 45.92
C SER A 4 -2.46 -18.51 45.41
N SER A 5 -2.09 -17.58 46.29
CA SER A 5 -1.84 -16.17 45.93
C SER A 5 -0.69 -16.03 44.92
N THR A 6 0.42 -16.75 45.08
CA THR A 6 1.53 -16.72 44.12
C THR A 6 1.12 -17.24 42.74
N LYS A 7 0.31 -18.32 42.68
CA LYS A 7 -0.21 -18.84 41.41
C LYS A 7 -1.10 -17.81 40.71
N THR A 8 -1.97 -17.12 41.45
CA THR A 8 -2.82 -16.05 40.89
C THR A 8 -1.99 -14.90 40.33
N VAL A 9 -0.94 -14.47 41.03
CA VAL A 9 -0.05 -13.39 40.55
C VAL A 9 0.67 -13.80 39.27
N ILE A 10 1.20 -15.02 39.20
CA ILE A 10 1.89 -15.53 37.99
C ILE A 10 0.92 -15.57 36.80
N ILE A 11 -0.30 -16.07 37.00
CA ILE A 11 -1.31 -16.13 35.94
C ILE A 11 -1.71 -14.72 35.48
N ALA A 12 -1.90 -13.78 36.41
CA ALA A 12 -2.25 -12.40 36.09
C ALA A 12 -1.14 -11.70 35.28
N VAL A 13 0.13 -11.90 35.64
CA VAL A 13 1.27 -11.33 34.90
C VAL A 13 1.42 -11.98 33.52
N ALA A 14 1.30 -13.31 33.43
CA ALA A 14 1.40 -14.01 32.15
C ALA A 14 0.28 -13.61 31.16
N THR A 15 -0.96 -13.50 31.66
CA THR A 15 -2.12 -13.10 30.86
C THR A 15 -2.05 -11.64 30.42
N SER A 16 -1.63 -10.73 31.30
CA SER A 16 -1.43 -9.32 30.93
C SER A 16 -0.31 -9.13 29.91
N ALA A 17 0.84 -9.79 30.11
CA ALA A 17 1.96 -9.71 29.16
C ALA A 17 1.59 -10.26 27.77
N SER A 18 0.91 -11.41 27.71
CA SER A 18 0.45 -12.00 26.44
C SER A 18 -0.60 -11.13 25.74
N ALA A 19 -1.54 -10.54 26.48
CA ALA A 19 -2.53 -9.62 25.89
C ALA A 19 -1.86 -8.39 25.25
N VAL A 20 -0.89 -7.76 25.93
CA VAL A 20 -0.15 -6.62 25.39
C VAL A 20 0.62 -6.99 24.12
N LEU A 21 1.27 -8.17 24.11
CA LEU A 21 1.99 -8.66 22.94
C LEU A 21 1.06 -8.86 21.74
N VAL A 22 -0.09 -9.50 21.94
CA VAL A 22 -1.08 -9.74 20.88
C VAL A 22 -1.62 -8.41 20.34
N ILE A 23 -1.97 -7.46 21.21
CA ILE A 23 -2.44 -6.13 20.81
C ILE A 23 -1.36 -5.41 19.98
N GLY A 24 -0.09 -5.45 20.42
CA GLY A 24 1.03 -4.86 19.69
C GLY A 24 1.19 -5.46 18.29
N VAL A 25 1.13 -6.78 18.17
CA VAL A 25 1.20 -7.48 16.87
C VAL A 25 0.01 -7.09 15.98
N VAL A 26 -1.21 -7.04 16.50
CA VAL A 26 -2.39 -6.64 15.74
C VAL A 26 -2.26 -5.20 15.24
N ILE A 27 -1.82 -4.27 16.08
CA ILE A 27 -1.58 -2.87 15.69
C ILE A 27 -0.52 -2.81 14.57
N LEU A 28 0.60 -3.53 14.73
CA LEU A 28 1.65 -3.58 13.71
C LEU A 28 1.15 -4.14 12.38
N LEU A 29 0.33 -5.19 12.41
CA LEU A 29 -0.29 -5.76 11.20
C LEU A 29 -1.25 -4.77 10.53
N ILE A 30 -2.07 -4.06 11.30
CA ILE A 30 -2.98 -3.02 10.77
C ILE A 30 -2.17 -1.87 10.18
N MET A 31 -1.12 -1.40 10.86
CA MET A 31 -0.25 -0.32 10.35
C MET A 31 0.46 -0.74 9.07
N LYS A 32 0.99 -1.97 9.00
CA LYS A 32 1.59 -2.52 7.78
C LYS A 32 0.56 -2.64 6.66
N ARG A 33 -0.66 -3.10 6.95
CA ARG A 33 -1.74 -3.21 5.97
C ARG A 33 -2.18 -1.83 5.46
N LYS A 34 -2.23 -0.81 6.33
CA LYS A 34 -2.51 0.58 5.95
C LYS A 34 -1.38 1.19 5.12
N ARG A 35 -0.10 0.91 5.43
CA ARG A 35 1.03 1.35 4.60
C ARG A 35 1.08 0.65 3.24
N LYS A 36 0.60 -0.59 3.17
CA LYS A 36 0.41 -1.38 1.94
C LYS A 36 -0.90 -1.07 1.22
N GLN A 37 -1.70 -0.11 1.67
CA GLN A 37 -2.73 0.48 0.83
C GLN A 37 -2.10 1.69 0.13
N PRO A 38 -1.49 1.52 -1.06
CA PRO A 38 -1.55 2.62 -2.01
C PRO A 38 -3.03 2.90 -2.22
N ARG A 39 -3.34 4.17 -2.44
CA ARG A 39 -4.66 4.62 -2.87
C ARG A 39 -5.28 3.60 -3.82
N GLN A 40 -6.50 3.21 -3.50
CA GLN A 40 -7.43 2.48 -4.35
C GLN A 40 -7.25 2.84 -5.84
N ARG A 41 -7.27 1.80 -6.69
CA ARG A 41 -6.81 1.68 -8.09
C ARG A 41 -5.38 1.11 -8.09
N VAL A 42 -5.16 -0.13 -8.52
CA VAL A 42 -5.34 -0.60 -9.90
C VAL A 42 -5.32 -2.14 -9.90
N GLU A 43 -6.10 -2.73 -10.81
CA GLU A 43 -5.97 -4.11 -11.28
C GLU A 43 -4.53 -4.42 -11.72
N GLY A 44 -4.04 -5.63 -11.47
CA GLY A 44 -2.83 -6.11 -12.13
C GLY A 44 -1.60 -6.11 -11.25
N GLU A 45 -1.23 -7.33 -10.85
CA GLU A 45 0.13 -7.70 -10.50
C GLU A 45 1.09 -7.28 -11.64
N VAL A 46 2.35 -7.01 -11.30
CA VAL A 46 3.53 -6.76 -12.18
C VAL A 46 3.91 -5.28 -12.32
N GLU A 47 4.43 -4.64 -11.26
CA GLU A 47 5.17 -3.35 -11.41
C GLU A 47 5.95 -2.94 -10.14
N ASP A 48 6.59 -3.86 -9.41
CA ASP A 48 7.30 -3.55 -8.15
C ASP A 48 8.77 -3.10 -8.35
N GLU A 49 9.15 -2.61 -9.54
CA GLU A 49 10.55 -2.27 -9.84
C GLU A 49 10.78 -0.88 -10.50
N ILE A 50 9.75 -0.04 -10.66
CA ILE A 50 9.86 1.32 -11.25
C ILE A 50 9.54 2.43 -10.21
N SER A 51 9.46 2.08 -8.92
CA SER A 51 9.00 3.02 -7.88
C SER A 51 10.11 3.89 -7.25
N THR A 52 11.36 3.76 -7.67
CA THR A 52 12.51 4.49 -7.09
C THR A 52 13.04 5.65 -7.94
N GLY A 53 12.43 5.92 -9.10
CA GLY A 53 12.68 7.13 -9.88
C GLY A 53 11.38 7.92 -10.03
N GLU A 54 11.48 9.23 -10.15
CA GLU A 54 10.37 10.17 -10.40
C GLU A 54 9.72 9.86 -11.76
N SER A 55 8.95 8.77 -11.85
CA SER A 55 8.35 8.35 -13.11
C SER A 55 7.20 9.29 -13.43
N LEU A 56 7.39 10.14 -14.44
CA LEU A 56 6.37 11.03 -15.02
C LEU A 56 5.34 10.21 -15.82
N GLN A 57 4.74 9.22 -15.18
CA GLN A 57 3.67 8.43 -15.76
C GLN A 57 2.43 9.32 -15.80
N PHE A 58 1.97 9.65 -17.00
CA PHE A 58 0.73 10.38 -17.19
C PHE A 58 -0.42 9.41 -17.43
N ASP A 59 -1.55 9.66 -16.76
CA ASP A 59 -2.78 8.94 -17.04
C ASP A 59 -3.22 9.15 -18.50
N PHE A 60 -3.77 8.11 -19.13
CA PHE A 60 -4.20 8.17 -20.53
C PHE A 60 -5.25 9.28 -20.77
N GLY A 61 -6.14 9.53 -19.81
CA GLY A 61 -7.09 10.63 -19.88
C GLY A 61 -6.41 12.00 -19.90
N THR A 62 -5.29 12.15 -19.20
CA THR A 62 -4.47 13.37 -19.23
C THR A 62 -3.84 13.57 -20.60
N ILE A 63 -3.26 12.51 -21.18
CA ILE A 63 -2.69 12.56 -22.54
C ILE A 63 -3.78 12.90 -23.55
N ARG A 64 -4.92 12.21 -23.48
CA ARG A 64 -6.08 12.43 -24.36
C ARG A 64 -6.61 13.86 -24.28
N ALA A 65 -6.71 14.44 -23.09
CA ALA A 65 -7.13 15.83 -22.92
C ALA A 65 -6.10 16.80 -23.50
N ALA A 66 -4.81 16.58 -23.25
CA ALA A 66 -3.73 17.41 -23.75
C ALA A 66 -3.65 17.40 -25.29
N THR A 67 -3.86 16.24 -25.91
CA THR A 67 -3.83 16.06 -27.38
C THR A 67 -5.15 16.38 -28.07
N ASP A 68 -6.16 16.87 -27.33
CA ASP A 68 -7.51 17.05 -27.86
C ASP A 68 -8.00 15.81 -28.62
N ASN A 69 -8.02 14.69 -27.89
CA ASN A 69 -8.37 13.37 -28.40
C ASN A 69 -7.55 12.95 -29.64
N PHE A 70 -6.25 13.26 -29.64
CA PHE A 70 -5.31 12.96 -30.73
C PHE A 70 -5.70 13.62 -32.07
N SER A 71 -6.25 14.84 -32.01
CA SER A 71 -6.55 15.64 -33.20
C SER A 71 -5.32 15.86 -34.09
N ASP A 72 -5.53 15.83 -35.41
CA ASP A 72 -4.47 16.08 -36.40
C ASP A 72 -3.86 17.49 -36.26
N SER A 73 -4.63 18.45 -35.76
CA SER A 73 -4.15 19.82 -35.52
C SER A 73 -3.08 19.91 -34.42
N LYS A 74 -2.99 18.91 -33.54
CA LYS A 74 -1.97 18.81 -32.48
C LYS A 74 -0.83 17.84 -32.83
N LYS A 75 -0.82 17.31 -34.05
CA LYS A 75 0.25 16.45 -34.54
C LYS A 75 1.47 17.29 -34.92
N LEU A 76 2.58 17.06 -34.24
CA LEU A 76 3.86 17.72 -34.54
C LEU A 76 4.68 16.97 -35.61
N GLY A 77 4.34 15.71 -35.88
CA GLY A 77 5.02 14.86 -36.85
C GLY A 77 4.43 13.46 -36.93
N GLN A 78 4.92 12.64 -37.86
CA GLN A 78 4.53 11.24 -38.04
C GLN A 78 5.78 10.35 -38.04
N GLY A 79 5.83 9.41 -37.10
CA GLY A 79 6.86 8.37 -37.06
C GLY A 79 6.40 7.07 -37.74
N GLY A 80 7.24 6.03 -37.71
CA GLY A 80 6.99 4.74 -38.37
C GLY A 80 6.41 3.62 -37.48
N PHE A 81 6.04 3.92 -36.24
CA PHE A 81 5.62 2.92 -35.24
C PHE A 81 4.10 2.95 -34.94
N GLY A 82 3.29 3.61 -35.78
CA GLY A 82 1.83 3.70 -35.61
C GLY A 82 1.11 3.99 -36.93
N ALA A 83 -0.15 3.58 -37.04
CA ALA A 83 -1.05 3.78 -38.18
C ALA A 83 -2.25 4.64 -37.76
#